data_AF-A0A1S3MCV4-F1
#
_entry.id   AF-A0A1S3MCV4-F1
#
_cell.length_a   1.000
_cell.length_b   1.000
_cell.length_c   1.000
_cell.angle_alpha   90.00
_cell.angle_beta   90.00
_cell.angle_gamma   90.00
#
_symmetry.space_group_name_H-M   'P 1'
#
loop_
_entity.id
_entity.type
_entity.pdbx_description
1 polymer ?
#
loop_
_entity_poly.entity_id
_entity_poly.type
_entity_poly.pdbx_seq_one_letter_code
_entity_poly.pdbx_strand_id
1 'polypeptide(L)'
;MYLSPPDVHCLGPIKMELSEPQANLKAALHVLELHHSKLNTTKAINLLPANTQIREIRVFLESVLEEKAQRKRFDQVLKSLLQAEFLRVNWCFVGTI
;
A
#
# COMPACT_ATOMS: atom_id res chain seq x y z
N MET A 1 47.33 -13.29 2.55
CA MET A 1 47.60 -12.28 1.50
C MET A 1 46.45 -11.29 1.50
N TYR A 2 46.65 -10.09 2.05
CA TYR A 2 45.65 -9.01 1.95
C TYR A 2 45.74 -8.48 0.52
N LEU A 3 44.74 -8.78 -0.30
CA LEU A 3 44.60 -8.16 -1.61
C LEU A 3 44.14 -6.72 -1.38
N SER A 4 45.06 -5.76 -1.52
CA SER A 4 44.71 -4.34 -1.51
C SER A 4 43.75 -4.06 -2.67
N PRO A 5 42.68 -3.27 -2.46
CA PRO A 5 41.81 -2.86 -3.55
C PRO A 5 42.62 -2.15 -4.64
N PRO A 6 42.39 -2.45 -5.93
CA PRO A 6 43.11 -1.80 -7.01
C PRO A 6 42.92 -0.29 -6.97
N ASP A 7 44.00 0.44 -7.20
CA ASP A 7 44.06 1.90 -7.13
C ASP A 7 43.06 2.54 -8.11
N VAL A 8 42.28 3.50 -7.62
CA VAL A 8 41.19 4.16 -8.36
C VAL A 8 41.73 4.90 -9.60
N HIS A 9 43.04 5.21 -9.60
CA HIS A 9 43.74 5.84 -10.73
C HIS A 9 44.00 4.90 -11.92
N CYS A 10 43.91 3.57 -11.76
CA CYS A 10 43.97 2.61 -12.87
C CYS A 10 42.63 2.45 -13.59
N LEU A 11 41.55 2.91 -12.97
CA LEU A 11 40.23 2.98 -13.56
C LEU A 11 40.13 4.31 -14.30
N GLY A 12 40.70 4.37 -15.51
CA GLY A 12 40.41 5.46 -16.47
C GLY A 12 38.90 5.69 -16.54
N PRO A 13 38.41 6.89 -16.90
CA PRO A 13 37.05 7.34 -16.62
C PRO A 13 36.05 6.23 -16.91
N ILE A 14 35.63 5.53 -15.86
CA ILE A 14 34.57 4.55 -15.98
C ILE A 14 33.38 5.42 -16.28
N LYS A 15 33.06 5.53 -17.57
CA LYS A 15 31.81 6.06 -18.04
C LYS A 15 30.79 5.02 -17.62
N MET A 16 30.46 5.05 -16.33
CA MET A 16 29.36 4.32 -15.76
C MET A 16 28.15 4.99 -16.38
N GLU A 17 27.76 4.52 -17.57
CA GLU A 17 26.48 4.85 -18.15
C GLU A 17 25.44 4.19 -17.24
N LEU A 18 25.20 4.87 -16.11
CA LEU A 18 23.99 4.74 -15.32
C LEU A 18 22.88 5.14 -16.29
N SER A 19 22.41 4.16 -17.05
CA SER A 19 21.19 4.26 -17.82
C SER A 19 20.16 4.84 -16.86
N GLU A 20 19.57 5.98 -17.23
CA GLU A 20 18.57 6.62 -16.38
C GLU A 20 17.56 5.56 -15.95
N PRO A 21 17.19 5.50 -14.65
CA PRO A 21 16.35 4.44 -14.13
C PRO A 21 15.06 4.42 -14.94
N GLN A 22 14.95 3.43 -15.83
CA GLN A 22 13.81 3.31 -16.71
C GLN A 22 12.59 3.02 -15.83
N ALA A 23 11.61 3.91 -15.84
CA ALA A 23 10.45 3.82 -14.98
C ALA A 23 9.67 2.53 -15.29
N ASN A 24 9.86 1.50 -14.46
CA ASN A 24 9.14 0.24 -14.60
C ASN A 24 7.75 0.38 -13.99
N LEU A 25 6.81 0.84 -14.81
CA LEU A 25 5.41 1.03 -14.44
C LEU A 25 4.81 -0.26 -13.84
N LYS A 26 5.12 -1.42 -14.42
CA LYS A 26 4.57 -2.71 -13.97
C LYS A 26 5.03 -3.06 -12.55
N ALA A 27 6.31 -2.83 -12.24
CA ALA A 27 6.83 -3.03 -10.89
C ALA A 27 6.21 -2.03 -9.90
N ALA A 28 6.03 -0.77 -10.31
CA ALA A 28 5.37 0.24 -9.48
C ALA A 28 3.93 -0.14 -9.15
N LEU A 29 3.14 -0.57 -10.13
CA LEU A 29 1.76 -1.02 -9.92
C LEU A 29 1.70 -2.23 -8.98
N HIS A 30 2.59 -3.20 -9.16
CA HIS A 30 2.65 -4.38 -8.28
C HIS A 30 2.97 -4.03 -6.82
N VAL A 31 3.88 -3.08 -6.59
CA VAL A 31 4.19 -2.58 -5.24
C VAL A 31 2.99 -1.85 -4.64
N LEU A 32 2.27 -1.07 -5.44
CA LEU A 32 1.07 -0.37 -5.01
C LEU A 32 -0.06 -1.34 -4.65
N GLU A 33 -0.25 -2.40 -5.44
CA GLU A 33 -1.19 -3.49 -5.12
C GLU A 33 -0.80 -4.22 -3.83
N LEU A 34 0.48 -4.47 -3.58
CA LEU A 34 0.89 -5.16 -2.35
C LEU A 34 0.71 -4.29 -1.08
N HIS A 35 0.84 -2.97 -1.21
CA HIS A 35 0.90 -2.05 -0.07
C HIS A 35 -0.26 -1.05 0.04
N HIS A 36 -1.34 -1.23 -0.72
CA HIS A 36 -2.48 -0.30 -0.73
C HIS A 36 -3.10 -0.05 0.65
N SER A 37 -3.03 -1.04 1.55
CA SER A 37 -3.60 -0.95 2.91
C SER A 37 -2.87 0.03 3.83
N LYS A 38 -1.59 0.31 3.54
CA LYS A 38 -0.71 1.20 4.33
C LYS A 38 -0.41 2.53 3.64
N LEU A 39 -0.72 2.64 2.35
CA LEU A 39 -0.41 3.82 1.54
C LEU A 39 -1.64 4.70 1.33
N ASN A 40 -1.38 6.01 1.14
CA ASN A 40 -2.41 6.93 0.70
C ASN A 40 -2.64 6.75 -0.80
N THR A 41 -3.74 6.09 -1.16
CA THR A 41 -4.09 5.74 -2.54
C THR A 41 -4.19 6.96 -3.46
N THR A 42 -4.66 8.10 -2.96
CA THR A 42 -4.74 9.35 -3.74
C THR A 42 -3.35 9.87 -4.12
N LYS A 43 -2.40 9.84 -3.18
CA LYS A 43 -1.01 10.23 -3.44
C LYS A 43 -0.30 9.26 -4.38
N ALA A 44 -0.59 7.96 -4.24
CA ALA A 44 -0.04 6.93 -5.13
C ALA A 44 -0.47 7.14 -6.59
N ILE A 45 -1.75 7.45 -6.82
CA ILE A 45 -2.27 7.72 -8.17
C ILE A 45 -1.60 8.98 -8.77
N ASN A 46 -1.39 10.02 -7.97
CA ASN A 46 -0.71 11.24 -8.43
C ASN A 46 0.78 11.04 -8.77
N LEU A 47 1.41 9.98 -8.25
CA LEU A 47 2.79 9.62 -8.56
C LEU A 47 2.91 8.80 -9.86
N LEU A 48 1.79 8.35 -10.42
CA LEU A 48 1.81 7.60 -11.67
C LEU A 48 2.10 8.54 -12.86
N PRO A 49 2.85 8.07 -13.87
CA PRO A 49 3.10 8.85 -15.08
C PRO A 49 1.78 9.28 -15.75
N ALA A 50 1.73 10.50 -16.30
CA ALA A 50 0.52 10.98 -16.99
C ALA A 50 0.15 10.16 -18.24
N ASN A 51 1.05 9.30 -18.74
CA ASN A 51 0.76 8.41 -19.87
C ASN A 51 0.07 7.09 -19.47
N THR A 52 -0.12 6.85 -18.17
CA THR A 52 -0.60 5.56 -17.67
C THR A 52 -2.04 5.33 -18.14
N GLN A 53 -2.29 4.20 -18.78
CA GLN A 53 -3.65 3.90 -19.24
C GLN A 53 -4.53 3.50 -18.06
N ILE A 54 -5.77 3.99 -18.05
CA ILE A 54 -6.75 3.63 -17.02
C ILE A 54 -6.95 2.10 -16.90
N ARG A 55 -6.74 1.37 -18.00
CA ARG A 55 -6.82 -0.10 -18.03
C ARG A 55 -5.79 -0.77 -17.13
N GLU A 56 -4.60 -0.20 -17.01
CA GLU A 56 -3.50 -0.76 -16.21
C GLU A 56 -3.70 -0.51 -14.71
N ILE A 57 -4.38 0.57 -14.36
CA ILE A 57 -4.65 0.96 -12.96
C ILE A 57 -5.96 0.33 -12.46
N ARG A 58 -6.80 -0.21 -13.35
CA ARG A 58 -8.11 -0.77 -13.02
C ARG A 58 -8.03 -1.82 -11.90
N VAL A 59 -7.12 -2.78 -12.03
CA VAL A 59 -6.95 -3.88 -11.06
C VAL A 59 -6.56 -3.34 -9.67
N PHE A 60 -5.66 -2.36 -9.64
CA PHE A 60 -5.29 -1.65 -8.42
C PHE A 60 -6.49 -0.95 -7.78
N LEU A 61 -7.29 -0.22 -8.56
CA LEU A 61 -8.47 0.49 -8.03
C LEU A 61 -9.53 -0.47 -7.51
N GLU A 62 -9.79 -1.57 -8.22
CA GLU A 62 -10.72 -2.60 -7.78
C GLU A 62 -10.28 -3.21 -6.44
N SER A 63 -8.99 -3.55 -6.30
CA SER A 63 -8.42 -4.06 -5.05
C SER A 63 -8.55 -3.07 -3.88
N VAL A 64 -8.26 -1.79 -4.13
CA VAL A 64 -8.39 -0.73 -3.12
C VAL A 64 -9.84 -0.57 -2.68
N LEU A 65 -10.78 -0.54 -3.62
CA LEU A 65 -12.20 -0.36 -3.31
C LEU A 65 -12.77 -1.56 -2.54
N GLU A 66 -12.40 -2.77 -2.93
CA GLU A 66 -12.79 -3.99 -2.23
C GLU A 66 -12.33 -3.97 -0.77
N GLU A 67 -11.05 -3.64 -0.52
CA GLU A 67 -10.51 -3.56 0.83
C GLU A 67 -11.24 -2.52 1.70
N LYS A 68 -11.52 -1.34 1.14
CA LYS A 68 -12.29 -0.28 1.84
C LYS A 68 -13.72 -0.74 2.15
N ALA A 69 -14.36 -1.48 1.24
CA ALA A 69 -15.70 -2.02 1.45
C ALA A 69 -15.72 -3.12 2.52
N GLN A 70 -14.74 -4.03 2.51
CA GLN A 70 -14.58 -5.06 3.53
C GLN A 70 -14.38 -4.44 4.91
N ARG A 71 -13.50 -3.43 5.02
CA ARG A 71 -13.25 -2.73 6.29
C ARG A 71 -14.51 -2.06 6.84
N LYS A 72 -15.30 -1.40 5.98
CA LYS A 72 -16.60 -0.83 6.38
C LYS A 72 -17.58 -1.88 6.89
N ARG A 73 -17.66 -3.04 6.23
CA ARG A 73 -18.52 -4.15 6.67
C ARG A 73 -18.10 -4.67 8.04
N PHE A 74 -16.80 -4.87 8.25
CA PHE A 74 -16.28 -5.34 9.53
C PHE A 74 -16.52 -4.33 10.66
N ASP A 75 -16.26 -3.04 10.42
CA ASP A 75 -16.53 -1.98 11.39
C ASP A 75 -18.00 -1.91 11.79
N GLN A 76 -18.91 -2.08 10.82
CA GLN A 76 -20.35 -2.09 11.09
C GLN A 76 -20.74 -3.28 11.97
N VAL A 77 -20.25 -4.48 11.65
CA VAL A 77 -20.50 -5.68 12.46
C VAL A 77 -19.96 -5.48 13.88
N LEU A 78 -18.74 -4.97 14.02
CA LEU A 78 -18.13 -4.72 15.33
C LEU A 78 -18.93 -3.71 16.15
N LYS A 79 -19.40 -2.62 15.52
CA LYS A 79 -20.29 -1.63 16.17
C LYS A 79 -21.59 -2.28 16.63
N SER A 80 -22.20 -3.12 15.80
CA SER A 80 -23.43 -3.84 16.16
C SER A 80 -23.22 -4.80 17.33
N LEU A 81 -22.11 -5.55 17.34
CA LEU A 81 -21.76 -6.44 18.46
C LEU A 81 -21.52 -5.67 19.76
N LEU A 82 -20.75 -4.58 19.69
CA LEU A 82 -20.48 -3.72 20.84
C LEU A 82 -21.79 -3.13 21.40
N GLN A 83 -22.67 -2.66 20.52
CA GLN A 83 -23.97 -2.13 20.89
C GLN A 83 -24.85 -3.21 21.56
N ALA A 84 -24.83 -4.45 21.06
CA ALA A 84 -25.56 -5.56 21.67
C ALA A 84 -25.07 -5.88 23.10
N GLU A 85 -23.75 -5.86 23.33
CA GLU A 85 -23.16 -6.03 24.67
C GLU A 85 -23.56 -4.90 25.62
N PHE A 86 -23.46 -3.63 25.20
CA PHE A 86 -23.91 -2.50 26.01
C PHE A 86 -25.38 -2.60 26.39
N LEU A 87 -26.23 -3.01 25.46
CA LEU A 87 -27.64 -3.23 25.74
C LEU A 87 -27.83 -4.33 26.79
N ARG A 88 -27.16 -5.49 26.65
CA ARG A 88 -27.27 -6.58 27.65
C ARG A 88 -26.90 -6.14 29.06
N VAL A 89 -25.80 -5.40 29.21
CA VAL A 89 -25.36 -4.90 30.52
C VAL A 89 -26.38 -3.91 31.10
N ASN A 90 -26.94 -3.04 30.27
CA ASN A 90 -27.94 -2.07 30.70
C ASN A 90 -29.27 -2.74 31.10
N TRP A 91 -29.73 -3.74 30.33
CA TRP A 91 -30.94 -4.51 30.66
C TRP A 91 -30.76 -5.35 31.94
N CYS A 92 -29.56 -5.88 32.21
CA CYS A 92 -29.28 -6.56 33.48
C CYS A 92 -29.32 -5.61 34.69
N PHE A 93 -28.83 -4.37 34.53
CA PHE A 93 -28.89 -3.37 35.62
C PHE A 93 -30.32 -2.91 35.91
N VAL A 94 -31.15 -2.74 34.87
CA VAL A 94 -32.55 -2.33 35.01
C VAL A 94 -33.45 -3.47 35.53
N GLY A 95 -33.12 -4.73 35.23
CA GLY A 95 -33.88 -5.89 35.72
C GLY A 95 -33.59 -6.32 37.18
N THR A 96 -32.61 -5.68 37.83
CA THR A 96 -32.18 -6.01 39.21
C THR A 96 -32.58 -4.93 40.24
N ILE A 97 -33.19 -3.81 39.80
CA ILE A 97 -33.76 -2.74 40.65
C ILE A 97 -35.29 -2.85 40.55
#